data_AF-A0A918AYG7-F1
#
_entry.id   AF-A0A918AYG7-F1
#
_cell.length_a   1.000
_cell.length_b   1.000
_cell.length_c   1.000
_cell.angle_alpha   90.00
_cell.angle_beta   90.00
_cell.angle_gamma   90.00
#
_symmetry.space_group_name_H-M   'P 1'
#
loop_
_entity.id
_entity.type
_entity.pdbx_description
1 polymer ?
#
loop_
_entity_poly.entity_id
_entity_poly.type
_entity_poly.pdbx_seq_one_letter_code
_entity_poly.pdbx_strand_id
1 'polypeptide(L)' 'MADDDFYTRDRPDDAKLPEDRPRGGAGPGGSSGKGARPIWIIVGAVAVVIVLLALFMP' A
#
# COMPACT_ATOMS: atom_id res chain seq x y z
N MET A 1 18.96 -30.25 -36.18
CA MET A 1 18.86 -29.76 -34.79
C MET A 1 18.64 -28.27 -34.90
N ALA A 2 17.53 -27.74 -34.39
CA ALA A 2 17.34 -26.30 -34.37
C ALA A 2 18.38 -25.73 -33.40
N ASP A 3 19.13 -24.71 -33.83
CA ASP A 3 20.11 -24.03 -32.99
C ASP A 3 19.35 -23.25 -31.90
N ASP A 4 19.03 -23.94 -30.80
CA ASP A 4 18.29 -23.45 -29.62
C ASP A 4 19.05 -22.34 -28.84
N ASP A 5 20.10 -21.78 -29.44
CA ASP A 5 21.15 -21.03 -28.76
C ASP A 5 21.17 -19.53 -29.12
N PHE A 6 20.40 -19.10 -30.12
CA PHE A 6 20.37 -17.69 -30.53
C PHE A 6 19.68 -16.78 -29.50
N TYR A 7 18.58 -17.25 -28.89
CA TYR A 7 17.81 -16.46 -27.92
C TYR A 7 18.35 -16.54 -26.48
N THR A 8 19.33 -17.40 -26.24
CA THR A 8 19.84 -17.72 -24.89
C THR A 8 21.14 -16.99 -24.58
N ARG A 9 21.92 -16.64 -25.61
CA ARG A 9 23.28 -16.07 -25.46
C ARG A 9 23.31 -14.59 -25.09
N ASP A 10 22.30 -13.82 -25.51
CA ASP A 10 22.25 -12.36 -25.30
C ASP A 10 21.30 -11.94 -24.17
N ARG A 11 20.71 -12.89 -23.43
CA ARG A 11 19.83 -12.57 -22.32
C ARG A 11 20.68 -12.34 -21.05
N PRO A 12 20.66 -11.13 -20.45
CA PRO A 12 21.30 -10.92 -19.16
C PRO A 12 20.63 -11.79 -18.09
N ASP A 13 21.43 -12.27 -17.13
CA ASP A 13 20.99 -13.17 -16.04
C ASP A 13 19.79 -12.61 -15.25
N ASP A 14 19.70 -11.27 -15.14
CA ASP A 14 18.64 -10.55 -14.45
C ASP A 14 18.02 -9.49 -15.38
N ALA A 15 17.39 -9.92 -16.47
CA ALA A 15 16.58 -9.06 -17.33
C ALA A 15 15.27 -8.62 -16.64
N LYS A 16 15.36 -7.90 -15.52
CA LYS A 16 14.21 -7.33 -14.81
C LYS A 16 13.72 -6.11 -15.57
N LEU A 17 12.57 -6.25 -16.21
CA LEU A 17 11.88 -5.13 -16.83
C LEU A 17 11.10 -4.33 -15.78
N PRO A 18 10.94 -3.01 -15.93
CA PRO A 18 10.04 -2.21 -15.09
C PRO A 18 8.62 -2.78 -15.03
N GLU A 19 8.19 -3.50 -16.06
CA GLU A 19 6.91 -4.18 -16.21
C GLU A 19 6.81 -5.49 -15.42
N ASP A 20 7.94 -6.10 -15.04
CA ASP A 20 8.00 -7.32 -14.20
C ASP A 20 7.70 -7.03 -12.72
N ARG A 21 7.45 -5.76 -12.38
CA ARG A 21 6.92 -5.40 -11.08
C ARG A 21 5.66 -6.23 -10.80
N PRO A 22 5.50 -6.76 -9.58
CA PRO A 22 4.35 -7.60 -9.24
C PRO A 22 3.04 -6.92 -9.65
N ARG A 23 2.28 -7.53 -10.56
CA ARG A 23 0.93 -7.06 -10.88
C ARG A 23 0.06 -7.28 -9.64
N GLY A 24 -0.12 -6.21 -8.86
CA GLY A 24 -0.92 -6.22 -7.62
C GLY A 24 -0.13 -6.27 -6.31
N GLY A 25 1.20 -6.12 -6.32
CA GLY A 25 2.00 -6.14 -5.09
C GLY A 25 2.45 -4.73 -4.67
N ALA A 26 1.85 -4.20 -3.62
CA ALA A 26 2.36 -3.05 -2.89
C ALA A 26 3.85 -3.25 -2.57
N GLY A 27 4.71 -2.30 -2.96
CA GLY A 27 6.13 -2.34 -2.60
C GLY A 27 6.32 -2.37 -1.08
N PRO A 28 7.51 -2.77 -0.58
CA PRO A 28 7.87 -2.62 0.83
C PRO A 28 7.99 -1.12 1.13
N GLY A 29 6.90 -0.53 1.60
CA GLY A 29 6.65 0.91 1.56
C GLY A 29 5.20 1.27 1.21
N GLY A 30 4.39 0.25 0.88
CA GLY A 30 2.94 0.29 0.95
C GLY A 30 2.54 0.53 2.39
N SER A 31 2.56 1.80 2.79
CA SER A 31 1.94 2.26 4.01
C SER A 31 0.44 2.00 3.89
N SER A 32 0.00 0.78 4.20
CA SER A 32 -1.41 0.40 4.39
C SER A 32 -2.06 1.12 5.59
N GLY A 33 -1.45 2.20 6.09
CA GLY A 33 -1.88 2.98 7.25
C GLY A 33 -2.19 4.45 6.94
N LYS A 34 -2.30 4.86 5.67
CA LYS A 34 -2.69 6.25 5.32
C LYS A 34 -4.22 6.47 5.29
N GLY A 35 -5.02 5.39 5.31
CA GLY A 35 -6.49 5.48 5.34
C GLY A 35 -7.13 5.56 6.73
N ALA A 36 -6.40 5.18 7.80
CA ALA A 36 -6.95 5.12 9.16
C ALA A 36 -6.77 6.43 9.96
N ARG A 37 -5.81 7.28 9.59
CA ARG A 37 -5.52 8.54 10.31
C ARG A 37 -6.73 9.50 10.40
N PRO A 38 -7.56 9.71 9.36
CA PRO A 38 -8.68 10.65 9.49
C PRO A 38 -9.82 10.11 10.37
N ILE A 39 -10.02 8.79 10.44
CA ILE A 39 -11.12 8.19 11.20
C ILE A 39 -10.94 8.41 12.70
N TRP A 40 -9.72 8.23 13.22
CA TRP A 40 -9.44 8.42 14.65
C TRP A 40 -9.63 9.88 15.11
N ILE A 41 -9.40 10.85 14.22
CA ILE A 41 -9.66 12.27 14.50
C ILE A 41 -11.17 12.50 14.66
N ILE A 42 -11.99 11.94 13.77
CA ILE A 42 -13.45 12.06 13.83
C ILE A 42 -13.99 11.39 15.09
N VAL A 43 -13.53 10.16 15.39
CA VAL A 43 -13.92 9.43 16.61
C VAL A 43 -13.57 10.23 17.86
N GLY A 44 -12.37 10.82 17.92
CA GLY A 44 -11.96 11.68 19.04
C GLY A 44 -12.83 12.92 19.18
N ALA A 45 -13.16 13.60 18.07
CA ALA A 45 -14.03 14.78 18.09
C ALA A 45 -15.45 14.45 18.60
N VAL A 46 -16.04 13.35 18.13
CA VAL A 46 -17.36 12.90 18.57
C VAL A 46 -17.35 12.54 20.06
N ALA A 47 -16.32 11.85 20.55
CA ALA A 47 -16.20 11.50 21.96
C ALA A 47 -16.14 12.75 22.86
N VAL A 48 -15.39 13.79 22.46
CA VAL A 48 -15.31 15.07 23.20
C VAL A 48 -16.68 15.75 23.25
N VAL A 49 -17.42 15.80 22.13
CA VAL A 49 -18.76 16.40 22.09
C VAL A 49 -19.72 15.68 23.05
N ILE A 50 -19.71 14.35 23.07
CA ILE A 50 -20.57 13.57 23.98
C ILE A 50 -20.27 13.89 25.44
N VAL A 51 -18.99 13.96 25.82
CA VAL A 51 -18.57 14.30 27.18
C VAL A 51 -19.02 15.71 27.57
N LEU A 52 -18.90 16.68 26.67
CA LEU A 52 -19.37 18.05 26.91
C LEU A 52 -20.89 18.09 27.09
N LEU A 53 -21.65 17.39 26.24
CA LEU A 53 -23.11 17.32 26.39
C LEU A 53 -23.50 16.67 27.72
N ALA A 54 -22.87 15.56 28.10
CA ALA A 54 -23.16 14.89 29.37
C ALA A 54 -22.81 15.76 30.61
N LEU A 55 -21.78 16.60 30.52
CA LEU A 55 -21.37 17.48 31.62
C LEU A 55 -22.24 18.74 31.73
N PHE A 56 -22.63 19.33 30.60
CA PHE A 56 -23.29 20.64 30.56
C PHE A 56 -24.80 20.58 30.29
N MET A 57 -25.34 19.45 29.84
CA MET A 57 -26.77 19.19 29.66
C MET A 57 -27.15 17.87 30.36
N PRO A 58 -27.27 17.87 31.71
CA PRO A 58 -27.78 16.72 32.44
C PRO A 58 -29.26 16.42 32.14
#